data_AF-A0A2T5I865-F1
#
_entry.id   AF-A0A2T5I865-F1
#
_cell.length_a   1.000
_cell.length_b   1.000
_cell.length_c   1.000
_cell.angle_alpha   90.00
_cell.angle_beta   90.00
_cell.angle_gamma   90.00
#
_symmetry.space_group_name_H-M   'P 1'
#
loop_
_entity.id
_entity.type
_entity.pdbx_description
1 polymer ?
#
loop_
_entity_poly.entity_id
_entity_poly.type
_entity_poly.pdbx_seq_one_letter_code
_entity_poly.pdbx_strand_id
1 'polypeptide(L)'
;MEIRTANCPLGAKCEELKLEDGKPVLYRCPWYVQVRGVNVNTGQETDSWGCAIGWLPTLMINAANESRKGTAATESFRNEMVKHSEKTQRVLLVAAHMANRKVQGNSLSEQGEICD
;
A
#
# COMPACT_ATOMS: atom_id res chain seq x y z
N MET A 1 16.00 17.37 36.79
CA MET A 1 16.28 15.92 36.71
C MET A 1 17.41 15.76 35.71
N GLU A 2 18.55 15.22 36.13
CA GLU A 2 19.67 14.99 35.22
C GLU A 2 19.37 13.75 34.35
N ILE A 3 19.59 13.87 33.03
CA ILE A 3 19.43 12.76 32.10
C ILE A 3 20.82 12.27 31.72
N ARG A 4 21.08 10.97 31.92
CA ARG A 4 22.35 10.32 31.54
C ARG A 4 22.12 9.23 30.50
N THR A 5 23.12 9.00 29.67
CA THR A 5 23.07 7.97 28.63
C THR A 5 23.29 6.59 29.23
N ALA A 6 22.34 5.69 29.02
CA ALA A 6 22.46 4.28 29.40
C ALA A 6 22.90 3.42 28.21
N ASN A 7 23.50 2.27 28.49
CA ASN A 7 23.72 1.24 27.48
C ASN A 7 22.38 0.55 27.13
N CYS A 8 22.14 0.28 25.84
CA CYS A 8 20.91 -0.38 25.35
C CYS A 8 21.16 -1.84 24.90
N PRO A 9 21.45 -2.80 25.79
CA PRO A 9 21.41 -4.20 25.38
C PRO A 9 19.96 -4.63 25.14
N LEU A 10 19.74 -5.52 24.16
CA LEU A 10 18.43 -6.14 23.90
C LEU A 10 17.89 -6.74 25.21
N GLY A 11 16.84 -6.14 25.77
CA GLY A 11 16.26 -6.52 27.08
C GLY A 11 16.42 -5.49 28.21
N ALA A 12 17.15 -4.40 28.01
CA ALA A 12 17.22 -3.30 28.98
C ALA A 12 16.00 -2.36 28.90
N LYS A 13 15.63 -1.76 30.03
CA LYS A 13 14.63 -0.69 30.10
C LYS A 13 15.19 0.56 29.40
N CYS A 14 14.42 1.15 28.48
CA CYS A 14 14.83 2.38 27.79
C CYS A 14 14.88 3.62 28.71
N GLU A 15 14.15 3.58 29.83
CA GLU A 15 14.21 4.57 30.91
C GLU A 15 14.38 3.86 32.25
N GLU A 16 15.31 4.32 33.07
CA GLU A 16 15.55 3.80 34.40
C GLU A 16 15.86 4.94 35.38
N LEU A 17 15.21 4.95 36.54
CA LEU A 17 15.48 5.94 37.59
C LEU A 17 16.48 5.34 38.59
N LYS A 18 17.65 5.96 38.74
CA LYS A 18 18.67 5.55 39.71
C LYS A 18 18.92 6.68 40.70
N LEU A 19 19.28 6.32 41.92
CA LEU A 19 19.77 7.28 42.92
C LEU A 19 21.29 7.30 42.87
N GLU A 20 21.86 8.44 42.51
CA GLU A 20 23.29 8.72 42.64
C GLU A 20 23.47 9.86 43.62
N ASP A 21 24.32 9.66 44.63
CA ASP A 21 24.60 10.66 45.68
C ASP A 21 23.33 11.23 46.34
N GLY A 22 22.31 10.38 46.52
CA GLY A 22 21.02 10.76 47.09
C GLY A 22 20.11 11.58 46.17
N LYS A 23 20.49 11.81 44.91
CA LYS A 23 19.70 12.53 43.90
C LYS A 23 19.11 11.56 42.87
N PRO A 24 17.85 11.76 42.44
CA PRO A 24 17.26 10.95 41.36
C PRO A 24 17.82 11.38 40.00
N VAL A 25 18.46 10.45 39.31
CA VAL A 25 19.02 10.59 37.95
C VAL A 25 18.25 9.66 37.02
N LEU A 26 17.79 10.19 35.88
CA LEU A 26 17.10 9.41 34.87
C LEU A 26 18.09 8.93 33.81
N TYR A 27 18.22 7.63 33.68
CA TYR A 27 19.04 6.98 32.68
C TYR A 27 18.19 6.70 31.45
N ARG A 28 18.50 7.35 30.32
CA ARG A 28 17.86 7.13 29.03
C ARG A 28 18.83 6.50 28.05
N CYS A 29 18.38 5.44 27.41
CA CYS A 29 19.14 4.75 26.39
C CYS A 29 18.85 5.39 25.00
N PRO A 30 19.78 5.40 24.04
CA PRO A 30 19.57 5.94 22.69
C PRO A 30 18.33 5.45 21.91
N TRP A 31 17.74 4.30 22.28
CA TRP A 31 16.48 3.82 21.71
C TRP A 31 15.23 4.53 22.24
N TYR A 32 15.38 5.42 23.21
CA TYR A 32 14.30 6.28 23.64
C TYR A 32 14.08 7.38 22.60
N VAL A 33 13.07 7.18 21.77
CA VAL A 33 12.78 8.02 20.60
C VAL A 33 11.36 8.55 20.66
N GLN A 34 11.14 9.67 19.99
CA GLN A 34 9.82 10.22 19.77
C GLN A 34 9.24 9.65 18.49
N VAL A 35 8.07 9.01 18.58
CA VAL A 35 7.33 8.57 17.40
C VAL A 35 6.21 9.57 17.15
N ARG A 36 6.24 10.16 15.95
CA ARG A 36 5.24 11.12 15.47
C ARG A 36 4.56 10.59 14.22
N GLY A 37 3.25 10.70 14.17
CA GLY A 37 2.46 10.30 13.00
C GLY A 37 1.00 10.07 13.35
N VAL A 38 0.23 9.53 12.41
CA VAL A 38 -1.18 9.19 12.64
C VAL A 38 -1.30 7.69 12.83
N ASN A 39 -1.94 7.26 13.91
CA ASN A 39 -2.25 5.85 14.12
C ASN A 39 -3.32 5.42 13.13
N VAL A 40 -2.95 4.57 12.18
CA VAL A 40 -3.86 4.11 11.11
C VAL A 40 -5.07 3.32 11.60
N ASN A 41 -5.05 2.77 12.82
CA ASN A 41 -6.15 2.01 13.37
C ASN A 41 -7.20 2.91 14.06
N THR A 42 -6.78 4.02 14.67
CA THR A 42 -7.68 4.94 15.41
C THR A 42 -7.90 6.28 14.72
N GLY A 43 -7.05 6.64 13.75
CA GLY A 43 -7.02 7.95 13.09
C GLY A 43 -6.46 9.08 13.95
N GLN A 44 -6.00 8.81 15.17
CA GLN A 44 -5.51 9.83 16.09
C GLN A 44 -4.03 10.16 15.83
N GLU A 45 -3.67 11.44 15.98
CA GLU A 45 -2.27 11.84 16.02
C GLU A 45 -1.57 11.22 17.24
N THR A 46 -0.42 10.62 16.98
CA THR A 46 0.50 10.08 17.95
C THR A 46 1.70 11.01 18.00
N ASP A 47 1.96 11.59 19.17
CA ASP A 47 3.22 12.25 19.51
C ASP A 47 3.67 11.70 20.87
N SER A 48 4.40 10.60 20.86
CA SER A 48 4.70 9.86 22.08
C SER A 48 6.16 9.42 22.13
N TRP A 49 6.79 9.69 23.26
CA TRP A 49 8.12 9.20 23.57
C TRP A 49 8.05 7.77 24.09
N GLY A 50 8.97 6.93 23.65
CA GLY A 50 9.05 5.56 24.12
C GLY A 50 10.25 4.81 23.59
N CYS A 51 10.35 3.57 24.02
CA CYS A 51 11.40 2.66 23.56
C CYS A 51 11.14 2.25 22.11
N ALA A 52 12.13 2.32 21.23
CA ALA A 52 12.02 1.92 19.83
C ALA A 52 11.51 0.47 19.68
N ILE A 53 11.91 -0.45 20.56
CA ILE A 53 11.41 -1.83 20.59
C ILE A 53 9.97 -1.92 21.10
N GLY A 54 9.55 -1.03 21.99
CA GLY A 54 8.14 -0.96 22.40
C GLY A 54 7.22 -0.56 21.25
N TRP A 55 7.72 0.27 20.33
CA TRP A 55 6.98 0.72 19.14
C TRP A 55 6.97 -0.29 17.99
N LEU A 56 7.86 -1.28 18.02
CA LEU A 56 8.05 -2.23 16.92
C LEU A 56 6.74 -2.95 16.51
N PRO A 57 5.93 -3.51 17.42
CA PRO A 57 4.66 -4.15 17.05
C PRO A 57 3.69 -3.18 16.36
N THR A 58 3.55 -1.96 16.87
CA THR A 58 2.65 -0.95 16.29
C THR A 58 3.10 -0.52 14.90
N LEU A 59 4.40 -0.27 14.72
CA LEU A 59 4.98 0.11 13.43
C LEU A 59 4.90 -1.03 12.41
N MET A 60 5.09 -2.29 12.84
CA MET A 60 4.94 -3.47 11.99
C MET A 60 3.49 -3.65 11.50
N ILE A 61 2.50 -3.42 12.38
CA ILE A 61 1.09 -3.44 11.98
C ILE A 61 0.81 -2.36 10.93
N ASN A 62 1.37 -1.16 11.09
CA ASN A 62 1.23 -0.08 10.11
C ASN A 62 1.85 -0.47 8.75
N ALA A 63 3.08 -1.00 8.75
CA ALA A 63 3.73 -1.47 7.53
C ALA A 63 2.91 -2.57 6.82
N ALA A 64 2.31 -3.49 7.58
CA ALA A 64 1.44 -4.52 7.03
C ALA A 64 0.13 -3.94 6.45
N ASN A 65 -0.45 -2.92 7.09
CA ASN A 65 -1.61 -2.19 6.57
C ASN A 65 -1.29 -1.51 5.24
N GLU A 66 -0.14 -0.84 5.14
CA GLU A 66 0.26 -0.17 3.91
C GLU A 66 0.52 -1.15 2.77
N SER A 67 1.15 -2.30 3.06
CA SER A 67 1.30 -3.40 2.11
C SER A 67 -0.05 -3.91 1.58
N ARG A 68 -1.03 -4.12 2.46
CA ARG A 68 -2.39 -4.54 2.06
C ARG A 68 -3.09 -3.53 1.14
N LYS A 69 -2.93 -2.23 1.40
CA LYS A 69 -3.49 -1.18 0.51
C LYS A 69 -2.89 -1.26 -0.88
N GLY A 70 -1.57 -1.47 -0.99
CA GLY A 70 -0.90 -1.66 -2.28
C GLY A 70 -1.43 -2.87 -3.05
N THR A 71 -1.65 -3.99 -2.37
CA THR A 71 -2.27 -5.19 -2.98
C THR A 71 -3.69 -4.90 -3.46
N ALA A 72 -4.51 -4.24 -2.65
CA ALA A 72 -5.89 -3.89 -3.03
C ALA A 72 -5.94 -2.96 -4.26
N ALA A 73 -5.03 -1.99 -4.36
CA ALA A 73 -4.93 -1.12 -5.53
C ALA A 73 -4.54 -1.91 -6.79
N THR A 74 -3.61 -2.85 -6.67
CA THR A 74 -3.19 -3.72 -7.78
C THR A 74 -4.32 -4.64 -8.24
N GLU A 75 -5.08 -5.20 -7.29
CA GLU A 75 -6.26 -6.01 -7.59
C GLU A 75 -7.34 -5.20 -8.32
N SER A 76 -7.62 -3.98 -7.86
CA SER A 76 -8.56 -3.07 -8.52
C SER A 76 -8.13 -2.74 -9.96
N PHE A 77 -6.84 -2.42 -10.15
CA PHE A 77 -6.29 -2.19 -11.48
C PHE A 77 -6.44 -3.42 -12.39
N ARG A 78 -6.15 -4.62 -11.87
CA ARG A 78 -6.36 -5.89 -12.60
C ARG A 78 -7.82 -6.04 -13.03
N ASN A 79 -8.77 -5.74 -12.15
CA ASN A 79 -10.19 -5.86 -12.44
C ASN A 79 -10.65 -4.87 -13.53
N GLU A 80 -10.18 -3.62 -13.49
CA GLU A 80 -10.49 -2.64 -14.54
C GLU A 80 -9.84 -2.97 -15.89
N MET A 81 -8.62 -3.50 -15.88
CA MET A 81 -7.95 -3.99 -17.10
C MET A 81 -8.73 -5.13 -17.76
N VAL A 82 -9.27 -6.08 -16.99
CA VAL A 82 -10.13 -7.15 -17.53
C VAL A 82 -11.39 -6.56 -18.16
N LYS A 83 -12.08 -5.65 -17.48
CA LYS A 83 -13.27 -4.97 -18.03
C LYS A 83 -12.95 -4.20 -19.32
N HIS A 84 -11.80 -3.52 -19.38
CA HIS A 84 -11.37 -2.80 -20.57
C HIS A 84 -11.05 -3.78 -21.72
N SER A 85 -10.35 -4.87 -21.43
CA SER A 85 -10.06 -5.92 -22.40
C SER A 85 -11.34 -6.52 -22.99
N GLU A 86 -12.33 -6.86 -22.16
CA GLU A 86 -13.63 -7.38 -22.60
C GLU A 86 -14.38 -6.38 -23.50
N LYS A 87 -14.37 -5.09 -23.14
CA LYS A 87 -14.97 -4.03 -23.98
C LYS A 87 -14.27 -3.94 -25.32
N THR A 88 -12.95 -3.92 -25.34
CA THR A 88 -12.14 -3.87 -26.57
C THR A 88 -12.39 -5.08 -27.46
N GLN A 89 -12.47 -6.28 -26.89
CA GLN A 89 -12.81 -7.50 -27.62
C GLN A 89 -14.20 -7.42 -28.25
N ARG A 90 -15.22 -6.94 -27.53
CA ARG A 90 -16.57 -6.74 -28.07
C ARG A 90 -16.58 -5.75 -29.23
N VAL A 91 -15.88 -4.62 -29.11
CA VAL A 91 -15.76 -3.64 -30.19
C VAL A 91 -15.09 -4.25 -31.42
N LEU A 92 -14.02 -5.02 -31.23
CA LEU A 92 -13.32 -5.70 -32.33
C LEU A 92 -14.19 -6.73 -33.03
N LEU A 93 -14.96 -7.52 -32.29
CA LEU A 93 -15.92 -8.49 -32.85
C LEU A 93 -17.00 -7.78 -33.69
N VAL A 94 -17.56 -6.68 -33.18
CA VAL A 94 -18.53 -5.87 -33.94
C VAL A 94 -17.90 -5.32 -35.22
N ALA A 95 -16.68 -4.77 -35.14
CA ALA A 95 -15.96 -4.28 -36.31
C ALA A 95 -15.69 -5.40 -37.35
N ALA A 96 -15.32 -6.60 -36.89
CA ALA A 96 -15.13 -7.76 -37.76
C ALA A 96 -16.44 -8.19 -38.45
N HIS A 97 -17.57 -8.21 -37.73
CA HIS A 97 -18.89 -8.47 -38.32
C HIS A 97 -19.28 -7.42 -39.36
N MET A 98 -19.02 -6.13 -39.10
CA MET A 98 -19.29 -5.05 -40.06
C MET A 98 -18.42 -5.15 -41.31
N ALA A 99 -17.14 -5.54 -41.16
CA ALA A 99 -16.25 -5.79 -42.28
C ALA A 99 -16.74 -6.98 -43.14
N ASN A 100 -17.11 -8.09 -42.50
CA ASN A 100 -17.58 -9.28 -43.22
C ASN A 100 -18.90 -9.02 -43.99
N ARG A 101 -19.80 -8.21 -43.43
CA ARG A 101 -21.04 -7.80 -44.12
C ARG A 101 -20.77 -6.96 -45.37
N LYS A 102 -19.75 -6.09 -45.37
CA LYS A 102 -19.33 -5.33 -46.58
C LYS A 102 -18.76 -6.24 -47.66
N VAL A 103 -17.99 -7.27 -47.29
CA VAL A 103 -17.44 -8.26 -48.25
C VAL A 103 -18.58 -9.05 -48.93
N GLN A 104 -19.58 -9.51 -48.17
CA GLN A 104 -20.73 -10.20 -48.75
C GLN A 104 -21.61 -9.29 -49.62
N GLY A 105 -21.75 -8.02 -49.26
CA GLY A 105 -22.45 -7.02 -50.09
C GLY A 105 -21.77 -6.79 -51.44
N ASN A 106 -20.43 -6.76 -51.49
CA ASN A 106 -19.69 -6.62 -52.75
C ASN A 106 -19.78 -7.88 -53.64
N SER A 107 -19.79 -9.08 -53.05
CA SER A 107 -19.93 -10.32 -53.84
C SER A 107 -21.31 -10.51 -54.48
N LEU A 108 -22.36 -9.88 -53.94
CA LEU A 108 -23.72 -9.88 -54.51
C LEU A 108 -23.86 -8.88 -55.67
N SER A 109 -23.11 -7.78 -55.66
CA SER A 109 -23.05 -6.83 -56.77
C SER A 109 -22.22 -7.34 -57.95
N GLU A 110 -21.20 -8.16 -57.74
CA GLU A 110 -20.38 -8.75 -58.83
C GLU A 110 -21.09 -9.92 -59.57
N GLN A 111 -22.07 -10.59 -58.96
CA GLN A 111 -22.83 -11.67 -59.60
C GLN A 111 -23.95 -11.18 -60.54
N GLY A 112 -24.28 -9.88 -60.51
CA GLY A 112 -25.25 -9.27 -61.42
C GLY A 112 -24.69 -8.90 -62.80
N GLU A 113 -23.36 -8.96 -62.97
CA GLU A 113 -22.65 -8.50 -64.18
C GLU A 113 -22.20 -9.66 -65.10
N ILE A 114 -22.55 -10.91 -64.77
CA ILE A 114 -22.17 -12.13 -65.52
C ILE A 114 -23.36 -12.70 -66.34
N CYS A 115 -24.56 -12.14 -66.20
CA CYS A 115 -25.73 -12.53 -66.99
C CYS A 115 -26.00 -11.49 -68.10
N ASP A 116 -25.20 -11.52 -69.16
CA ASP A 116 -25.54 -11.01 -70.50
C ASP A 116 -25.03 -12.00 -71.56
#